data_AF-A0A1S8DDV6-F1
#
_entry.id   AF-A0A1S8DDV6-F1
#
_cell.length_a   1.000
_cell.length_b   1.000
_cell.length_c   1.000
_cell.angle_alpha   90.00
_cell.angle_beta   90.00
_cell.angle_gamma   90.00
#
_symmetry.space_group_name_H-M   'P 1'
#
loop_
_entity.id
_entity.type
_entity.pdbx_description
1 polymer ?
#
loop_
_entity_poly.entity_id
_entity_poly.type
_entity_poly.pdbx_seq_one_letter_code
_entity_poly.pdbx_strand_id
1 'polypeptide(L)'
;MLQWQGADIEEYDVSPAIMERLNAGCLLSKDVDYLELAKPVLPVRYYDYMLGSHRDLQRYFPPTINFGLLDKRLVDLALNFPENPGYAIDSAFKRLEDQIRRRIDMPGESGSKLLTKAFLGEGSILHWGDENPSEQSSKANLFKSVFGAYRNPRAHREVAASDDEAVREFMLVNSLYLLEAAAVARKPNA
;
A
#
# COMPACT_ATOMS: atom_id res chain seq x y z
N MET A 1 5.82 -15.19 -20.28
CA MET A 1 6.69 -14.25 -21.04
C MET A 1 7.00 -14.76 -22.45
N LEU A 2 7.34 -16.05 -22.65
CA LEU A 2 7.59 -16.64 -23.97
C LEU A 2 6.32 -17.03 -24.76
N GLN A 3 5.25 -17.52 -24.11
CA GLN A 3 3.94 -17.74 -24.77
C GLN A 3 3.32 -16.45 -25.34
N TRP A 4 3.56 -15.30 -24.70
CA TRP A 4 3.11 -13.99 -25.21
C TRP A 4 3.85 -13.55 -26.49
N GLN A 5 4.99 -14.18 -26.81
CA GLN A 5 5.70 -13.97 -28.07
C GLN A 5 5.38 -15.04 -29.13
N GLY A 6 4.33 -15.84 -28.91
CA GLY A 6 3.89 -16.87 -29.86
C GLY A 6 4.75 -18.14 -29.88
N ALA A 7 5.62 -18.33 -28.89
CA ALA A 7 6.35 -19.58 -28.72
C ALA A 7 5.45 -20.63 -28.06
N ASP A 8 5.33 -21.79 -28.68
CA ASP A 8 4.71 -22.95 -28.06
C ASP A 8 5.64 -23.51 -26.98
N ILE A 9 5.10 -23.81 -25.81
CA ILE A 9 5.89 -24.29 -24.66
C ILE A 9 5.28 -25.59 -24.18
N GLU A 10 6.09 -26.64 -24.27
CA GLU A 10 5.77 -27.97 -23.78
C GLU A 10 6.67 -28.29 -22.57
N GLU A 11 6.08 -28.77 -21.48
CA GLU A 11 6.81 -29.20 -20.28
C GLU A 11 6.94 -30.73 -20.27
N TYR A 12 8.12 -31.22 -19.91
CA TYR A 12 8.42 -32.66 -19.86
C TYR A 12 8.94 -33.03 -18.48
N ASP A 13 8.39 -34.10 -17.88
CA ASP A 13 8.91 -34.66 -16.64
C ASP A 13 10.09 -35.58 -16.99
N VAL A 14 11.31 -35.18 -16.63
CA VAL A 14 12.55 -35.87 -16.99
C VAL A 14 13.33 -36.28 -15.75
N SER A 15 14.05 -37.41 -15.87
CA SER A 15 14.93 -37.84 -14.78
C SER A 15 16.09 -36.85 -14.56
N PRO A 16 16.64 -36.75 -13.33
CA PRO A 16 17.78 -35.90 -13.04
C PRO A 16 18.99 -36.15 -13.96
N ALA A 17 19.22 -37.41 -14.35
CA ALA A 17 20.31 -37.78 -15.24
C ALA A 17 20.16 -37.20 -16.65
N ILE A 18 18.93 -37.08 -17.17
CA ILE A 18 18.67 -36.40 -18.46
C ILE A 18 18.92 -34.90 -18.31
N MET A 19 18.46 -34.30 -17.20
CA MET A 19 18.64 -32.87 -16.93
C MET A 19 20.13 -32.48 -16.79
N GLU A 20 20.94 -33.30 -16.10
CA GLU A 20 22.38 -33.09 -16.00
C GLU A 20 23.06 -33.13 -17.37
N ARG A 21 22.68 -34.07 -18.23
CA ARG A 21 23.20 -34.16 -19.60
C ARG A 21 22.77 -32.98 -20.46
N LEU A 22 21.52 -32.53 -20.32
CA LEU A 22 21.01 -31.34 -20.99
C LEU A 22 21.84 -30.10 -20.61
N ASN A 23 22.06 -29.88 -19.30
CA ASN A 23 22.85 -28.75 -18.79
C ASN A 23 24.31 -28.78 -19.24
N ALA A 24 24.88 -29.98 -19.39
CA ALA A 24 26.23 -30.18 -19.91
C ALA A 24 26.32 -30.21 -21.44
N GLY A 25 25.20 -30.06 -22.16
CA GLY A 25 25.16 -30.11 -23.63
C GLY A 25 25.50 -31.48 -24.22
N CYS A 26 25.26 -32.57 -23.48
CA CYS A 26 25.67 -33.93 -23.84
C CYS A 26 24.50 -34.93 -23.88
N LEU A 27 23.35 -34.50 -24.42
CA LEU A 27 22.21 -35.40 -24.65
C LEU A 27 22.59 -36.58 -25.56
N LEU A 28 22.11 -37.77 -25.21
CA LEU A 28 22.26 -38.97 -26.04
C LEU A 28 21.10 -39.08 -27.02
N SER A 29 21.27 -39.79 -28.14
CA SER A 29 20.19 -40.01 -29.10
C SER A 29 18.95 -40.62 -28.44
N LYS A 30 19.14 -41.59 -27.52
CA LYS A 30 18.04 -42.17 -26.72
C LYS A 30 17.30 -41.18 -25.83
N ASP A 31 17.95 -40.09 -25.41
CA ASP A 31 17.32 -39.05 -24.59
C ASP A 31 16.42 -38.15 -25.45
N VAL A 32 16.85 -37.88 -26.69
CA VAL A 32 16.05 -37.16 -27.69
C VAL A 32 14.85 -38.00 -28.11
N ASP A 33 15.07 -39.28 -28.43
CA ASP A 33 13.98 -40.22 -28.77
C ASP A 33 12.96 -40.33 -27.63
N TYR A 34 13.43 -40.31 -26.38
CA TYR A 34 12.56 -40.29 -25.20
C TYR A 34 11.70 -39.02 -25.13
N LEU A 35 12.29 -37.84 -25.37
CA LEU A 35 11.57 -36.56 -25.33
C LEU A 35 10.53 -36.47 -26.45
N GLU A 36 10.84 -36.93 -27.66
CA GLU A 36 9.91 -36.93 -28.79
C GLU A 36 8.71 -37.88 -28.58
N LEU A 37 8.90 -38.98 -27.84
CA LEU A 37 7.85 -39.95 -27.53
C LEU A 37 7.08 -39.63 -26.25
N ALA A 38 7.66 -38.80 -25.37
CA ALA A 38 7.04 -38.42 -24.12
C ALA A 38 5.83 -37.52 -24.37
N LYS A 39 4.79 -37.66 -23.54
CA LYS A 39 3.65 -36.75 -23.57
C LYS A 39 3.98 -35.51 -22.75
N PRO A 40 3.77 -34.30 -23.28
CA PRO A 40 3.95 -33.09 -22.50
C PRO A 40 3.00 -33.11 -21.30
N VAL A 41 3.55 -32.72 -20.16
CA VAL A 41 2.78 -32.55 -18.92
C VAL A 41 2.17 -31.16 -18.95
N LEU A 42 0.89 -31.06 -18.59
CA LEU A 42 0.26 -29.76 -18.45
C LEU A 42 0.97 -28.98 -17.34
N PRO A 43 1.22 -27.67 -17.53
CA PRO A 43 1.80 -26.79 -16.51
C PRO A 43 0.78 -26.54 -15.40
N VAL A 44 0.43 -27.56 -14.62
CA VAL A 44 -0.48 -27.48 -13.46
C VAL A 44 0.31 -27.38 -12.15
N ARG A 45 1.64 -27.61 -12.21
CA ARG A 45 2.56 -27.58 -11.06
C ARG A 45 3.17 -26.20 -10.83
N TYR A 46 2.43 -25.11 -11.07
CA TYR A 46 2.88 -23.74 -10.75
C TYR A 46 3.39 -23.61 -9.31
N TYR A 47 2.82 -24.38 -8.39
CA TYR A 47 3.21 -24.40 -6.99
C TYR A 47 4.66 -24.87 -6.79
N ASP A 48 5.18 -25.82 -7.58
CA ASP A 48 6.56 -26.31 -7.44
C ASP A 48 7.60 -25.23 -7.82
N TYR A 49 7.24 -24.32 -8.72
CA TYR A 49 8.06 -23.15 -9.06
C TYR A 49 7.99 -22.03 -8.01
N MET A 50 6.87 -21.95 -7.27
CA MET A 50 6.65 -20.93 -6.23
C MET A 50 7.14 -21.40 -4.83
N LEU A 51 7.15 -22.71 -4.60
CA LEU A 51 7.46 -23.36 -3.31
C LEU A 51 8.88 -23.10 -2.82
N GLY A 52 9.84 -22.94 -3.73
CA GLY A 52 11.23 -22.63 -3.40
C GLY A 52 11.45 -21.20 -2.89
N SER A 53 10.49 -20.28 -3.10
CA SER A 53 10.68 -18.83 -2.89
C SER A 53 9.74 -18.20 -1.84
N HIS A 54 8.92 -18.99 -1.13
CA HIS A 54 7.95 -18.45 -0.16
C HIS A 54 8.55 -17.67 1.01
N ARG A 55 9.87 -17.73 1.23
CA ARG A 55 10.51 -17.02 2.34
C ARG A 55 10.75 -15.53 2.10
N ASP A 56 10.59 -15.02 0.87
CA ASP A 56 10.87 -13.60 0.57
C ASP A 56 10.02 -13.05 -0.58
N LEU A 57 8.69 -13.15 -0.44
CA LEU A 57 7.77 -12.56 -1.42
C LEU A 57 7.91 -11.03 -1.48
N GLN A 58 8.22 -10.37 -0.35
CA GLN A 58 8.39 -8.91 -0.31
C GLN A 58 9.45 -8.40 -1.29
N ARG A 59 10.51 -9.18 -1.54
CA ARG A 59 11.55 -8.83 -2.52
C ARG A 59 11.03 -8.66 -3.96
N TYR A 60 9.96 -9.37 -4.32
CA TYR A 60 9.36 -9.29 -5.66
C TYR A 60 8.28 -8.22 -5.78
N PHE A 61 7.82 -7.67 -4.65
CA PHE A 61 6.77 -6.65 -4.57
C PHE A 61 7.31 -5.42 -3.86
N PRO A 62 8.06 -4.54 -4.56
CA PRO A 62 8.62 -3.36 -3.94
C PRO A 62 7.50 -2.49 -3.35
N PRO A 63 7.76 -1.81 -2.22
CA PRO A 63 6.82 -0.89 -1.60
C PRO A 63 6.53 0.25 -2.57
N THR A 64 5.38 0.21 -3.24
CA THR A 64 4.97 1.19 -4.24
C THR A 64 3.62 1.77 -3.86
N ILE A 65 3.41 3.04 -4.18
CA ILE A 65 2.12 3.69 -3.93
C ILE A 65 1.10 3.16 -4.93
N ASN A 66 -0.01 2.64 -4.42
CA ASN A 66 -1.14 2.25 -5.26
C ASN A 66 -1.97 3.50 -5.61
N PHE A 67 -1.70 4.08 -6.78
CA PHE A 67 -2.42 5.27 -7.28
C PHE A 67 -3.93 5.05 -7.42
N GLY A 68 -4.39 3.81 -7.63
CA GLY A 68 -5.82 3.49 -7.72
C GLY A 68 -6.57 3.60 -6.39
N LEU A 69 -5.85 3.57 -5.25
CA LEU A 69 -6.41 3.70 -3.91
C LEU A 69 -6.20 5.11 -3.31
N LEU A 70 -5.56 6.00 -4.06
CA LEU A 70 -5.16 7.32 -3.57
C LEU A 70 -6.30 8.33 -3.68
N ASP A 71 -6.49 9.16 -2.65
CA ASP A 71 -7.27 10.38 -2.74
C ASP A 71 -6.63 11.31 -3.78
N LYS A 72 -7.46 11.84 -4.69
CA LYS A 72 -7.02 12.73 -5.78
C LYS A 72 -6.20 13.93 -5.31
N ARG A 73 -6.38 14.38 -4.06
CA ARG A 73 -5.67 15.51 -3.45
C ARG A 73 -4.21 15.23 -3.09
N LEU A 74 -3.80 13.95 -3.15
CA LEU A 74 -2.44 13.50 -2.84
C LEU A 74 -1.64 13.11 -4.07
N VAL A 75 -2.24 13.11 -5.27
CA VAL A 75 -1.60 12.59 -6.50
C VAL A 75 -0.30 13.32 -6.82
N ASP A 76 -0.26 14.63 -6.66
CA ASP A 76 0.95 15.44 -6.90
C ASP A 76 2.09 15.08 -5.93
N LEU A 77 1.76 14.78 -4.67
CA LEU A 77 2.73 14.33 -3.68
C LEU A 77 3.18 12.89 -3.95
N ALA A 78 2.28 12.03 -4.42
CA ALA A 78 2.57 10.65 -4.77
C ALA A 78 3.50 10.53 -5.99
N LEU A 79 3.35 11.41 -6.99
CA LEU A 79 4.20 11.43 -8.18
C LEU A 79 5.67 11.71 -7.84
N ASN A 80 5.93 12.62 -6.90
CA ASN A 80 7.28 13.00 -6.47
C ASN A 80 7.78 12.19 -5.26
N PHE A 81 6.98 11.22 -4.81
CA PHE A 81 7.26 10.47 -3.59
C PHE A 81 8.61 9.73 -3.60
N PRO A 82 9.03 9.06 -4.71
CA PRO A 82 10.31 8.33 -4.72
C PRO A 82 11.53 9.21 -4.51
N GLU A 83 11.45 10.50 -4.87
CA GLU A 83 12.57 11.44 -4.73
C GLU A 83 12.69 11.99 -3.30
N ASN A 84 11.55 12.26 -2.66
CA ASN A 84 11.52 12.81 -1.31
C ASN A 84 10.28 12.35 -0.51
N PRO A 85 10.31 11.12 0.03
CA PRO A 85 9.18 10.55 0.77
C PRO A 85 8.82 11.39 2.00
N GLY A 86 9.84 11.86 2.74
CA GLY A 86 9.65 12.64 3.96
C GLY A 86 8.92 13.96 3.69
N TYR A 87 9.30 14.68 2.64
CA TYR A 87 8.62 15.90 2.21
C TYR A 87 7.16 15.63 1.80
N ALA A 88 6.92 14.57 1.03
CA ALA A 88 5.58 14.21 0.59
C ALA A 88 4.65 13.90 1.77
N ILE A 89 5.13 13.15 2.76
CA ILE A 89 4.36 12.80 3.97
C ILE A 89 4.07 14.04 4.82
N ASP A 90 5.10 14.84 5.12
CA ASP A 90 4.94 16.05 5.94
C ASP A 90 4.00 17.06 5.26
N SER A 91 4.14 17.25 3.94
CA SER A 91 3.25 18.07 3.14
C SER A 91 1.81 17.55 3.15
N ALA A 92 1.62 16.24 3.06
CA ALA A 92 0.30 15.62 3.11
C ALA A 92 -0.39 15.88 4.46
N PHE A 93 0.31 15.72 5.58
CA PHE A 93 -0.22 16.04 6.92
C PHE A 93 -0.54 17.52 7.08
N LYS A 94 0.34 18.43 6.65
CA LYS A 94 0.12 19.88 6.71
C LYS A 94 -1.10 20.30 5.90
N ARG A 95 -1.23 19.80 4.66
CA ARG A 95 -2.39 20.07 3.80
C ARG A 95 -3.70 19.56 4.41
N LEU A 96 -3.68 18.38 5.04
CA LEU A 96 -4.85 17.83 5.72
C LEU A 96 -5.26 18.69 6.91
N GLU A 97 -4.29 19.12 7.72
CA GLU A 97 -4.52 20.00 8.86
C GLU A 97 -5.10 21.35 8.43
N ASP A 98 -4.57 21.94 7.35
CA ASP A 98 -5.10 23.16 6.75
C ASP A 98 -6.55 22.98 6.27
N GLN A 99 -6.87 21.85 5.64
CA GLN A 99 -8.22 21.54 5.17
C GLN A 99 -9.20 21.45 6.34
N ILE A 100 -8.82 20.74 7.42
CA ILE A 100 -9.65 20.63 8.62
C ILE A 100 -9.90 22.02 9.22
N ARG A 101 -8.86 22.87 9.34
CA ARG A 101 -9.01 24.26 9.83
C ARG A 101 -10.03 25.06 9.03
N ARG A 102 -9.97 24.97 7.71
CA ARG A 102 -10.92 25.67 6.81
C ARG A 102 -12.33 25.13 6.98
N ARG A 103 -12.50 23.83 7.15
CA ARG A 103 -13.82 23.20 7.31
C ARG A 103 -14.53 23.54 8.61
N ILE A 104 -13.78 23.78 9.68
CA ILE A 104 -14.34 24.10 10.99
C ILE A 104 -14.24 25.60 11.36
N ASP A 105 -13.75 26.42 10.42
CA ASP A 105 -13.52 27.87 10.59
C ASP A 105 -12.67 28.23 11.83
N MET A 106 -11.58 27.49 12.06
CA MET A 106 -10.67 27.72 13.19
C MET A 106 -9.21 27.83 12.72
N PRO A 107 -8.81 28.97 12.13
CA PRO A 107 -7.48 29.13 11.52
C PRO A 107 -6.31 29.08 12.53
N GLY A 108 -6.55 29.37 13.81
CA GLY A 108 -5.51 29.40 14.85
C GLY A 108 -5.26 28.07 15.58
N GLU A 109 -6.07 27.05 15.32
CA GLU A 109 -5.95 25.75 16.01
C GLU A 109 -5.05 24.77 15.26
N SER A 110 -4.28 23.97 16.00
CA SER A 110 -3.36 22.99 15.41
C SER A 110 -3.26 21.69 16.21
N GLY A 111 -2.78 20.65 15.55
CA GLY A 111 -2.49 19.34 16.11
C GLY A 111 -3.70 18.73 16.83
N SER A 112 -3.46 18.16 18.01
CA SER A 112 -4.52 17.46 18.75
C SER A 112 -5.71 18.35 19.13
N LYS A 113 -5.51 19.65 19.38
CA LYS A 113 -6.62 20.53 19.77
C LYS A 113 -7.60 20.72 18.62
N LEU A 114 -7.07 20.95 17.42
CA LEU A 114 -7.83 21.02 16.19
C LEU A 114 -8.64 19.74 15.97
N LEU A 115 -7.99 18.58 16.04
CA LEU A 115 -8.64 17.30 15.78
C LEU A 115 -9.72 16.96 16.81
N THR A 116 -9.50 17.27 18.09
CA THR A 116 -10.52 17.11 19.13
C THR A 116 -11.76 17.95 18.81
N LYS A 117 -11.60 19.23 18.48
CA LYS A 117 -12.73 20.12 18.14
C LYS A 117 -13.43 19.70 16.85
N ALA A 118 -12.66 19.22 15.87
CA ALA A 118 -13.20 18.77 14.60
C ALA A 118 -14.05 17.50 14.76
N PHE A 119 -13.58 16.47 15.45
CA PHE A 119 -14.16 15.12 15.33
C PHE A 119 -14.59 14.46 16.64
N LEU A 120 -14.07 14.89 17.79
CA LEU A 120 -14.23 14.16 19.06
C LEU A 120 -15.36 14.73 19.94
N GLY A 121 -16.20 13.83 20.46
CA GLY A 121 -17.28 14.17 21.39
C GLY A 121 -18.56 14.68 20.71
N GLU A 122 -19.60 14.88 21.51
CA GLU A 122 -20.93 15.31 21.02
C GLU A 122 -20.93 16.72 20.43
N GLY A 123 -20.04 17.60 20.92
CA GLY A 123 -19.84 18.96 20.42
C GLY A 123 -18.86 19.09 19.25
N SER A 124 -18.44 17.97 18.64
CA SER A 124 -17.58 17.99 17.45
C SER A 124 -18.27 18.67 16.27
N ILE A 125 -17.52 19.46 15.50
CA ILE A 125 -18.09 20.19 14.35
C ILE A 125 -18.36 19.25 13.17
N LEU A 126 -17.55 18.22 13.01
CA LEU A 126 -17.64 17.22 11.95
C LEU A 126 -17.99 15.85 12.54
N HIS A 127 -18.77 15.06 11.80
CA HIS A 127 -19.13 13.70 12.15
C HIS A 127 -19.33 12.83 10.90
N TRP A 128 -19.46 11.51 11.06
CA TRP A 128 -19.63 10.57 9.95
C TRP A 128 -21.05 10.02 9.80
N GLY A 129 -22.03 10.62 10.48
CA GLY A 129 -23.42 10.12 10.46
C GLY A 129 -23.61 8.77 11.16
N ASP A 130 -22.65 8.35 11.99
CA ASP A 130 -22.72 7.08 12.72
C ASP A 130 -23.88 7.09 13.73
N GLU A 131 -24.65 6.01 13.79
CA GLU A 131 -25.74 5.84 14.76
C GLU A 131 -25.21 5.65 16.19
N ASN A 132 -24.02 5.05 16.31
CA ASN A 132 -23.38 4.76 17.59
C ASN A 132 -22.29 5.80 17.92
N PRO A 133 -22.41 6.56 19.03
CA PRO A 133 -21.39 7.51 19.47
C PRO A 133 -19.99 6.90 19.67
N SER A 134 -19.91 5.59 19.96
CA SER A 134 -18.63 4.90 20.13
C SER A 134 -17.88 4.74 18.80
N GLU A 135 -18.58 4.55 17.67
CA GLU A 135 -17.96 4.42 16.34
C GLU A 135 -17.34 5.75 15.90
N GLN A 136 -18.07 6.84 16.08
CA GLN A 136 -17.54 8.17 15.85
C GLN A 136 -16.30 8.44 16.72
N SER A 137 -16.38 8.10 18.01
CA SER A 137 -15.26 8.28 18.93
C SER A 137 -14.03 7.47 18.51
N SER A 138 -14.24 6.23 18.04
CA SER A 138 -13.18 5.37 17.51
C SER A 138 -12.53 5.96 16.25
N LYS A 139 -13.32 6.46 15.28
CA LYS A 139 -12.79 7.13 14.08
C LYS A 139 -12.01 8.40 14.43
N ALA A 140 -12.54 9.22 15.34
CA ALA A 140 -11.85 10.42 15.82
C ALA A 140 -10.53 10.09 16.53
N ASN A 141 -10.52 9.04 17.36
CA ASN A 141 -9.33 8.57 18.05
C ASN A 141 -8.30 7.98 17.08
N LEU A 142 -8.71 7.26 16.03
CA LEU A 142 -7.83 6.80 14.97
C LEU A 142 -7.15 8.00 14.31
N PHE A 143 -7.93 9.01 13.92
CA PHE A 143 -7.42 10.24 13.29
C PHE A 143 -6.36 10.91 14.17
N LYS A 144 -6.69 11.14 15.45
CA LYS A 144 -5.80 11.75 16.43
C LYS A 144 -4.55 10.91 16.69
N SER A 145 -4.68 9.60 16.77
CA SER A 145 -3.57 8.69 17.06
C SER A 145 -2.58 8.62 15.90
N VAL A 146 -3.07 8.49 14.66
CA VAL A 146 -2.21 8.52 13.47
C VAL A 146 -1.50 9.86 13.34
N PHE A 147 -2.23 10.98 13.48
CA PHE A 147 -1.63 12.31 13.43
C PHE A 147 -0.58 12.49 14.54
N GLY A 148 -0.89 12.07 15.77
CA GLY A 148 0.02 12.17 16.91
C GLY A 148 1.26 11.29 16.78
N ALA A 149 1.13 10.09 16.23
CA ALA A 149 2.22 9.13 16.09
C ALA A 149 3.20 9.48 14.96
N TYR A 150 2.70 10.05 13.86
CA TYR A 150 3.48 10.22 12.63
C TYR A 150 3.81 11.68 12.31
N ARG A 151 2.86 12.61 12.48
CA ARG A 151 3.12 14.04 12.24
C ARG A 151 3.96 14.65 13.35
N ASN A 152 3.69 14.36 14.62
CA ASN A 152 4.40 15.02 15.73
C ASN A 152 5.92 14.74 15.71
N PRO A 153 6.42 13.50 15.52
CA PRO A 153 7.86 13.29 15.42
C PRO A 153 8.48 14.07 14.26
N ARG A 154 7.85 14.09 13.09
CA ARG A 154 8.34 14.83 11.91
C ARG A 154 8.35 16.35 12.11
N ALA A 155 7.47 16.88 12.96
CA ALA A 155 7.47 18.30 13.33
C ALA A 155 8.60 18.67 14.31
N HIS A 156 9.18 17.71 15.03
CA HIS A 156 10.18 17.95 16.07
C HIS A 156 11.59 17.48 15.68
N ARG A 157 11.72 16.54 14.76
CA ARG A 157 13.00 15.95 14.34
C ARG A 157 12.93 15.41 12.91
N GLU A 158 14.08 15.29 12.28
CA GLU A 158 14.21 14.48 11.06
C GLU A 158 13.95 13.01 11.41
N VAL A 159 13.04 12.39 10.67
CA VAL A 159 12.67 10.98 10.83
C VAL A 159 13.19 10.22 9.62
N ALA A 160 14.24 9.43 9.84
CA ALA A 160 14.68 8.44 8.86
C ALA A 160 13.68 7.29 8.84
N ALA A 161 13.13 7.02 7.66
CA ALA A 161 12.22 5.91 7.41
C ALA A 161 12.73 5.13 6.21
N SER A 162 12.65 3.81 6.26
CA SER A 162 12.82 2.97 5.06
C SER A 162 11.72 3.26 4.03
N ASP A 163 11.97 2.91 2.76
CA ASP A 163 10.96 3.08 1.69
C ASP A 163 9.63 2.37 2.05
N ASP A 164 9.75 1.18 2.63
CA ASP A 164 8.66 0.40 3.20
C ASP A 164 7.82 1.17 4.22
N GLU A 165 8.48 1.78 5.21
CA GLU A 165 7.82 2.56 6.26
C GLU A 165 7.21 3.85 5.68
N ALA A 166 7.93 4.51 4.77
CA ALA A 166 7.46 5.73 4.15
C ALA A 166 6.19 5.47 3.33
N VAL A 167 6.16 4.42 2.50
CA VAL A 167 4.96 4.06 1.73
C VAL A 167 3.80 3.71 2.64
N ARG A 168 4.02 2.93 3.71
CA ARG A 168 2.97 2.61 4.70
C ARG A 168 2.43 3.88 5.37
N GLU A 169 3.31 4.78 5.78
CA GLU A 169 2.93 6.04 6.41
C GLU A 169 2.15 6.94 5.43
N PHE A 170 2.58 7.04 4.18
CA PHE A 170 1.85 7.79 3.16
C PHE A 170 0.45 7.22 2.92
N MET A 171 0.30 5.89 2.89
CA MET A 171 -1.00 5.23 2.78
C MET A 171 -1.87 5.40 4.05
N LEU A 172 -1.27 5.54 5.23
CA LEU A 172 -2.00 5.92 6.44
C LEU A 172 -2.54 7.36 6.33
N VAL A 173 -1.73 8.31 5.84
CA VAL A 173 -2.20 9.68 5.59
C VAL A 173 -3.32 9.68 4.55
N ASN A 174 -3.20 8.92 3.47
CA ASN A 174 -4.27 8.73 2.49
C ASN A 174 -5.59 8.26 3.14
N SER A 175 -5.51 7.32 4.08
CA SER A 175 -6.70 6.85 4.80
C SER A 175 -7.36 7.98 5.62
N LEU A 176 -6.58 8.91 6.18
CA LEU A 176 -7.12 10.08 6.86
C LEU A 176 -7.80 11.07 5.90
N TYR A 177 -7.28 11.24 4.68
CA TYR A 177 -7.93 12.05 3.64
C TYR A 177 -9.32 11.50 3.29
N LEU A 178 -9.42 10.17 3.10
CA LEU A 178 -10.69 9.51 2.81
C LEU A 178 -11.69 9.65 3.97
N LEU A 179 -11.23 9.48 5.21
CA LEU A 179 -12.06 9.70 6.40
C LEU A 179 -12.50 11.16 6.53
N GLU A 180 -11.60 12.10 6.31
CA GLU A 180 -11.93 13.53 6.34
C GLU A 180 -12.98 13.88 5.28
N ALA A 181 -12.83 13.39 4.05
CA ALA A 181 -13.80 13.63 2.97
C ALA A 181 -15.19 13.07 3.28
N ALA A 182 -15.26 11.92 3.97
CA ALA A 182 -16.52 11.31 4.37
C ALA A 182 -17.22 12.02 5.54
N ALA A 183 -16.49 12.85 6.31
CA ALA A 183 -17.10 13.60 7.40
C ALA A 183 -18.02 14.71 6.87
N VAL A 184 -19.11 14.97 7.57
CA VAL A 184 -20.09 16.03 7.29
C VAL A 184 -20.20 16.97 8.49
N ALA A 185 -20.60 18.22 8.24
CA ALA A 185 -20.82 19.18 9.32
C ALA A 185 -22.05 18.80 10.14
N ARG A 186 -21.93 18.83 11.47
CA ARG A 186 -23.11 18.73 12.33
C ARG A 186 -23.97 19.96 12.09
N LYS A 187 -25.26 19.75 11.84
CA LYS A 187 -26.21 20.86 11.84
C LYS A 187 -26.25 21.44 13.25
N PRO A 188 -26.19 22.77 13.43
CA PRO A 188 -26.49 23.36 14.73
C PRO A 188 -27.90 22.90 15.14
N ASN A 189 -28.05 22.42 16.37
CA ASN A 189 -29.37 22.14 16.91
C ASN A 189 -30.19 23.44 16.79
N ALA A 190 -31.29 23.38 16.01
CA ALA A 190 -32.25 24.46 15.88
C ALA A 190 -33.04 24.66 17.17
#